data_AF-A0A3E0RCI9-F1
#
_entry.id   AF-A0A3E0RCI9-F1
#
_cell.length_a   1.000
_cell.length_b   1.000
_cell.length_c   1.000
_cell.angle_alpha   90.00
_cell.angle_beta   90.00
_cell.angle_gamma   90.00
#
_symmetry.space_group_name_H-M   'P 1'
#
loop_
_entity.id
_entity.type
_entity.pdbx_description
1 polymer ?
#
loop_
_entity_poly.entity_id
_entity_poly.type
_entity_poly.pdbx_seq_one_letter_code
_entity_poly.pdbx_strand_id
1 'polypeptide(L)'
;MATRNAIILNSGFFEELNTSSDKLDLAGNDTDDLSEGSSNQYYTNARARSAISVTDVSGDGSLAYNSGTGVITYTGPSATEVRAHLSVASGSGLTYNSTSGEFGTSAIPNGQLANSSLTVGSTSISLGGTATTVAGLTSLTSTTLEGSTTVRVGAADAANGILLNSSGITFEGSSADANETVLTVANPTADRTLTLPDNTGTLLSTGSSIANANLANSTVTVGSTSIALGATATTIAGVTSLTSTTLEGTTTVRVGAADAANGLLLNSSGITFEGSTANAHETTLSVTDPTADRSIVFPDAAGTVVLLGSLSVASGSGLSYNSATGEFGTSAIPNGQLANSSVTVGSTAIALGGSATTIAGLASVTTTALVVNDQTGGLAIRDADDNSKIARFDSGTISASTTRTFTFPDENGTLLTSASTIPGGTFLDDTFRISDNADTNKKLAFECSGITSGQTRTMTVPDTSGTISTESFATAIAVALG
;
A
#
# COMPACT_ATOMS: atom_id res chain seq x y z
N MET A 1 -127.01 -31.00 -133.86
CA MET A 1 -128.21 -31.69 -134.40
C MET A 1 -129.07 -32.08 -133.22
N ALA A 2 -130.11 -31.31 -132.93
CA ALA A 2 -131.12 -31.66 -131.94
C ALA A 2 -132.27 -32.35 -132.68
N THR A 3 -132.44 -33.63 -132.42
CA THR A 3 -133.55 -34.47 -132.89
C THR A 3 -134.85 -33.90 -132.34
N ARG A 4 -135.81 -33.56 -133.20
CA ARG A 4 -137.12 -33.05 -132.75
C ARG A 4 -137.94 -34.21 -132.19
N ASN A 5 -138.46 -34.03 -130.98
CA ASN A 5 -139.28 -35.02 -130.27
C ASN A 5 -140.63 -35.22 -130.97
N ALA A 6 -141.14 -36.45 -130.89
CA ALA A 6 -142.36 -36.88 -131.54
C ALA A 6 -143.58 -36.13 -130.99
N ILE A 7 -144.34 -35.52 -131.91
CA ILE A 7 -145.66 -34.94 -131.65
C ILE A 7 -146.66 -36.10 -131.55
N ILE A 8 -147.40 -36.19 -130.44
CA ILE A 8 -148.43 -37.21 -130.22
C ILE A 8 -149.82 -36.56 -130.20
N LEU A 9 -150.82 -37.26 -130.77
CA LEU A 9 -152.21 -36.80 -130.83
C LEU A 9 -152.96 -37.30 -129.58
N ASN A 10 -153.28 -36.39 -128.65
CA ASN A 10 -154.20 -36.68 -127.55
C ASN A 10 -155.53 -35.94 -127.78
N SER A 11 -156.60 -36.68 -128.04
CA SER A 11 -157.97 -36.14 -128.15
C SER A 11 -158.14 -34.91 -129.07
N GLY A 12 -157.34 -34.82 -130.14
CA GLY A 12 -157.51 -33.81 -131.20
C GLY A 12 -156.71 -32.51 -131.05
N PHE A 13 -155.79 -32.41 -130.08
CA PHE A 13 -154.79 -31.33 -130.00
C PHE A 13 -153.37 -31.92 -130.03
N PHE A 14 -152.43 -31.18 -130.62
CA PHE A 14 -151.00 -31.51 -130.56
C PHE A 14 -150.40 -30.90 -129.27
N GLU A 15 -150.01 -31.73 -128.30
CA GLU A 15 -149.23 -31.37 -127.10
C GLU A 15 -147.82 -32.00 -127.18
N GLU A 16 -146.78 -31.28 -126.75
CA GLU A 16 -145.40 -31.80 -126.68
C GLU A 16 -145.23 -32.59 -125.36
N LEU A 17 -144.77 -33.85 -125.46
CA LEU A 17 -144.61 -34.76 -124.31
C LEU A 17 -143.51 -34.24 -123.38
N ASN A 18 -143.90 -33.73 -122.21
CA ASN A 18 -142.98 -33.34 -121.16
C ASN A 18 -142.38 -34.58 -120.48
N THR A 19 -141.07 -34.83 -120.66
CA THR A 19 -140.32 -35.84 -119.91
C THR A 19 -139.44 -35.16 -118.85
N SER A 20 -139.30 -35.79 -117.68
CA SER A 20 -138.68 -35.32 -116.42
C SER A 20 -137.18 -34.95 -116.45
N SER A 21 -136.64 -34.51 -117.59
CA SER A 21 -135.30 -33.94 -117.73
C SER A 21 -135.37 -32.47 -118.18
N ASP A 22 -136.45 -31.77 -117.84
CA ASP A 22 -136.63 -30.35 -118.07
C ASP A 22 -135.73 -29.56 -117.09
N LYS A 23 -134.67 -28.93 -117.60
CA LYS A 23 -133.62 -28.21 -116.86
C LYS A 23 -134.07 -26.83 -116.36
N LEU A 24 -135.35 -26.71 -116.00
CA LEU A 24 -135.97 -25.47 -115.53
C LEU A 24 -136.67 -25.62 -114.17
N ASP A 25 -136.38 -26.70 -113.43
CA ASP A 25 -136.74 -26.84 -112.02
C ASP A 25 -135.55 -26.45 -111.12
N LEU A 26 -135.57 -25.22 -110.62
CA LEU A 26 -134.56 -24.62 -109.73
C LEU A 26 -134.90 -24.80 -108.24
N ALA A 27 -136.04 -25.39 -107.89
CA ALA A 27 -136.50 -25.49 -106.51
C ALA A 27 -135.83 -26.65 -105.74
N GLY A 28 -135.19 -27.58 -106.45
CA GLY A 28 -134.55 -28.76 -105.88
C GLY A 28 -133.02 -28.77 -105.88
N ASN A 29 -132.36 -27.69 -106.33
CA ASN A 29 -130.89 -27.63 -106.39
C ASN A 29 -130.34 -26.61 -105.37
N ASP A 30 -129.30 -26.96 -104.62
CA ASP A 30 -128.51 -26.03 -103.81
C ASP A 30 -127.14 -25.71 -104.47
N THR A 31 -126.26 -24.98 -103.77
CA THR A 31 -124.94 -24.63 -104.34
C THR A 31 -124.02 -25.84 -104.52
N ASP A 32 -124.29 -26.96 -103.85
CA ASP A 32 -123.50 -28.19 -103.99
C ASP A 32 -123.85 -28.92 -105.31
N ASP A 33 -125.05 -28.71 -105.86
CA ASP A 33 -125.48 -29.25 -107.16
C ASP A 33 -124.89 -28.50 -108.37
N LEU A 34 -124.28 -27.33 -108.14
CA LEU A 34 -123.67 -26.51 -109.17
C LEU A 34 -122.13 -26.64 -109.13
N SER A 35 -121.59 -27.48 -110.01
CA SER A 35 -120.13 -27.64 -110.10
C SER A 35 -119.45 -26.34 -110.57
N GLU A 36 -118.72 -25.66 -109.68
CA GLU A 36 -118.05 -24.39 -110.00
C GLU A 36 -116.91 -24.61 -111.01
N GLY A 37 -116.89 -23.81 -112.08
CA GLY A 37 -115.82 -23.86 -113.08
C GLY A 37 -114.47 -23.35 -112.57
N SER A 38 -113.42 -23.50 -113.36
CA SER A 38 -112.06 -23.05 -112.99
C SER A 38 -111.80 -21.54 -113.10
N SER A 39 -112.75 -20.77 -113.64
CA SER A 39 -112.56 -19.33 -113.94
C SER A 39 -113.52 -18.40 -113.18
N ASN A 40 -114.78 -18.76 -113.02
CA ASN A 40 -115.79 -17.96 -112.32
C ASN A 40 -116.32 -18.75 -111.12
N GLN A 41 -115.58 -18.69 -110.02
CA GLN A 41 -115.95 -19.28 -108.73
C GLN A 41 -116.70 -18.25 -107.88
N TYR A 42 -117.69 -18.69 -107.10
CA TYR A 42 -118.45 -17.79 -106.22
C TYR A 42 -117.58 -17.23 -105.08
N TYR A 43 -116.54 -17.98 -104.67
CA TYR A 43 -115.51 -17.53 -103.74
C TYR A 43 -114.15 -18.16 -104.09
N THR A 44 -113.07 -17.38 -104.01
CA THR A 44 -111.70 -17.91 -104.12
C THR A 44 -110.89 -17.57 -102.88
N ASN A 45 -110.09 -18.54 -102.42
CA ASN A 45 -109.14 -18.32 -101.32
C ASN A 45 -108.21 -17.12 -101.60
N ALA A 46 -107.89 -16.83 -102.85
CA ALA A 46 -107.07 -15.68 -103.22
C ALA A 46 -107.75 -14.33 -102.93
N ARG A 47 -109.05 -14.19 -103.23
CA ARG A 47 -109.79 -12.93 -102.97
C ARG A 47 -109.93 -12.66 -101.47
N ALA A 48 -110.28 -13.68 -100.70
CA ALA A 48 -110.38 -13.53 -99.25
C ALA A 48 -109.05 -13.19 -98.60
N ARG A 49 -107.97 -13.84 -99.04
CA ARG A 49 -106.64 -13.51 -98.53
C ARG A 49 -106.20 -12.11 -98.88
N SER A 50 -106.62 -11.57 -100.03
CA SER A 50 -106.30 -10.20 -100.44
C SER A 50 -107.05 -9.12 -99.64
N ALA A 51 -108.09 -9.48 -98.90
CA ALA A 51 -108.84 -8.53 -98.08
C ALA A 51 -108.19 -8.25 -96.71
N ILE A 52 -107.22 -9.07 -96.29
CA ILE A 52 -106.51 -8.92 -95.02
C ILE A 52 -105.17 -8.20 -95.27
N SER A 53 -104.83 -7.22 -94.42
CA SER A 53 -103.53 -6.54 -94.44
C SER A 53 -103.03 -6.29 -93.01
N VAL A 54 -101.71 -6.14 -92.87
CA VAL A 54 -101.06 -5.78 -91.60
C VAL A 54 -100.12 -4.60 -91.85
N THR A 55 -100.11 -3.65 -90.91
CA THR A 55 -99.15 -2.54 -90.88
C THR A 55 -98.55 -2.49 -89.49
N ASP A 56 -97.24 -2.72 -89.41
CA ASP A 56 -96.48 -2.72 -88.17
C ASP A 56 -95.64 -1.45 -88.10
N VAL A 57 -96.05 -0.52 -87.25
CA VAL A 57 -95.54 0.87 -87.27
C VAL A 57 -94.48 1.11 -86.20
N SER A 58 -94.60 0.44 -85.05
CA SER A 58 -93.74 0.64 -83.89
C SER A 58 -94.02 -0.39 -82.81
N GLY A 59 -93.08 -0.54 -81.88
CA GLY A 59 -93.15 -1.50 -80.78
C GLY A 59 -92.15 -2.62 -81.00
N ASP A 60 -92.03 -3.48 -80.00
CA ASP A 60 -91.12 -4.61 -80.05
C ASP A 60 -91.80 -5.83 -80.67
N GLY A 61 -91.02 -6.64 -81.39
CA GLY A 61 -91.51 -7.80 -82.14
C GLY A 61 -92.09 -7.39 -83.48
N SER A 62 -92.80 -8.31 -84.15
CA SER A 62 -93.49 -7.99 -85.40
C SER A 62 -94.71 -8.84 -85.68
N LEU A 63 -95.71 -8.26 -86.33
CA LEU A 63 -96.86 -8.98 -86.89
C LEU A 63 -96.80 -8.95 -88.42
N ALA A 64 -96.86 -10.11 -89.05
CA ALA A 64 -96.82 -10.25 -90.50
C ALA A 64 -97.99 -11.10 -91.00
N TYR A 65 -98.48 -10.77 -92.20
CA TYR A 65 -99.51 -11.55 -92.87
C TYR A 65 -99.07 -11.91 -94.30
N ASN A 66 -99.13 -13.20 -94.63
CA ASN A 66 -98.81 -13.69 -95.97
C ASN A 66 -100.09 -13.90 -96.79
N SER A 67 -100.36 -13.01 -97.75
CA SER A 67 -101.55 -13.07 -98.61
C SER A 67 -101.57 -14.24 -99.62
N GLY A 68 -100.42 -14.88 -99.86
CA GLY A 68 -100.31 -16.07 -100.71
C GLY A 68 -100.79 -17.35 -100.02
N THR A 69 -100.55 -17.49 -98.71
CA THR A 69 -100.89 -18.69 -97.94
C THR A 69 -102.06 -18.47 -96.96
N GLY A 70 -102.29 -17.22 -96.52
CA GLY A 70 -103.32 -16.84 -95.56
C GLY A 70 -102.86 -16.91 -94.10
N VAL A 71 -101.57 -17.13 -93.85
CA VAL A 71 -101.01 -17.28 -92.51
C VAL A 71 -100.72 -15.90 -91.90
N ILE A 72 -101.16 -15.70 -90.66
CA ILE A 72 -100.74 -14.60 -89.79
C ILE A 72 -99.63 -15.12 -88.88
N THR A 73 -98.49 -14.45 -88.88
CA THR A 73 -97.33 -14.77 -88.05
C THR A 73 -97.07 -13.63 -87.10
N TYR A 74 -97.07 -13.92 -85.80
CA TYR A 74 -96.57 -13.01 -84.78
C TYR A 74 -95.19 -13.47 -84.32
N THR A 75 -94.22 -12.58 -84.41
CA THR A 75 -92.87 -12.75 -83.86
C THR A 75 -92.78 -11.89 -82.61
N GLY A 76 -92.57 -12.48 -81.45
CA GLY A 76 -92.41 -11.71 -80.22
C GLY A 76 -91.13 -10.85 -80.20
N PRO A 77 -91.04 -9.90 -79.26
CA PRO A 77 -89.82 -9.12 -79.01
C PRO A 77 -88.57 -9.98 -78.93
N SER A 78 -87.53 -9.58 -79.62
CA SER A 78 -86.19 -10.15 -79.48
C SER A 78 -85.57 -9.76 -78.14
N ALA A 79 -84.58 -10.53 -77.71
CA ALA A 79 -83.83 -10.20 -76.50
C ALA A 79 -83.10 -8.85 -76.61
N THR A 80 -82.77 -8.38 -77.82
CA THR A 80 -82.14 -7.07 -78.04
C THR A 80 -83.10 -5.93 -77.77
N GLU A 81 -84.34 -6.04 -78.27
CA GLU A 81 -85.40 -5.06 -78.04
C GLU A 81 -85.68 -4.92 -76.53
N VAL A 82 -85.87 -6.04 -75.82
CA VAL A 82 -86.07 -6.01 -74.37
C VAL A 82 -84.89 -5.38 -73.63
N ARG A 83 -83.65 -5.67 -74.03
CA ARG A 83 -82.44 -5.11 -73.39
C ARG A 83 -82.26 -3.61 -73.64
N ALA A 84 -82.77 -3.06 -74.73
CA ALA A 84 -82.65 -1.64 -75.04
C ALA A 84 -83.41 -0.75 -74.05
N HIS A 85 -84.38 -1.31 -73.32
CA HIS A 85 -85.19 -0.58 -72.34
C HIS A 85 -84.57 -0.49 -70.94
N LEU A 86 -83.47 -1.20 -70.68
CA LEU A 86 -82.82 -1.24 -69.37
C LEU A 86 -81.60 -0.30 -69.32
N SER A 87 -81.37 0.33 -68.16
CA SER A 87 -80.21 1.20 -67.94
C SER A 87 -79.83 1.29 -66.46
N VAL A 88 -78.63 1.82 -66.18
CA VAL A 88 -78.14 2.15 -64.83
C VAL A 88 -77.73 3.61 -64.77
N ALA A 89 -77.98 4.27 -63.64
CA ALA A 89 -77.62 5.68 -63.44
C ALA A 89 -76.08 5.85 -63.36
N SER A 90 -75.57 6.96 -63.88
CA SER A 90 -74.14 7.28 -63.77
C SER A 90 -73.72 7.45 -62.30
N GLY A 91 -72.53 6.96 -61.94
CA GLY A 91 -72.00 7.02 -60.58
C GLY A 91 -72.61 6.02 -59.59
N SER A 92 -73.50 5.13 -60.04
CA SER A 92 -74.09 4.06 -59.21
C SER A 92 -73.18 2.85 -58.96
N GLY A 93 -72.01 2.82 -59.59
CA GLY A 93 -71.10 1.67 -59.55
C GLY A 93 -71.66 0.36 -60.12
N LEU A 94 -72.90 0.38 -60.60
CA LEU A 94 -73.51 -0.66 -61.41
C LEU A 94 -73.14 -0.43 -62.87
N THR A 95 -72.90 -1.52 -63.57
CA THR A 95 -72.76 -1.53 -65.02
C THR A 95 -73.91 -2.33 -65.61
N TYR A 96 -74.40 -1.92 -66.77
CA TYR A 96 -75.37 -2.68 -67.54
C TYR A 96 -74.79 -2.98 -68.92
N ASN A 97 -74.69 -4.26 -69.27
CA ASN A 97 -74.23 -4.68 -70.59
C ASN A 97 -75.45 -4.88 -71.51
N SER A 98 -75.68 -3.93 -72.42
CA SER A 98 -76.81 -4.00 -73.36
C SER A 98 -76.70 -5.14 -74.39
N THR A 99 -75.54 -5.77 -74.52
CA THR A 99 -75.33 -6.93 -75.39
C THR A 99 -75.69 -8.25 -74.70
N SER A 100 -75.29 -8.44 -73.43
CA SER A 100 -75.58 -9.69 -72.68
C SER A 100 -76.83 -9.60 -71.79
N GLY A 101 -77.27 -8.40 -71.41
CA GLY A 101 -78.41 -8.17 -70.50
C GLY A 101 -78.05 -8.26 -69.02
N GLU A 102 -76.76 -8.32 -68.70
CA GLU A 102 -76.28 -8.50 -67.34
C GLU A 102 -76.10 -7.16 -66.62
N PHE A 103 -76.45 -7.14 -65.34
CA PHE A 103 -76.09 -6.08 -64.41
C PHE A 103 -74.86 -6.52 -63.61
N GLY A 104 -73.80 -5.69 -63.62
CA GLY A 104 -72.56 -5.92 -62.88
C GLY A 104 -72.41 -4.97 -61.68
N THR A 105 -71.64 -5.39 -60.68
CA THR A 105 -71.42 -4.64 -59.41
C THR A 105 -69.95 -4.34 -59.13
N SER A 106 -69.11 -4.25 -60.17
CA SER A 106 -67.65 -4.25 -60.01
C SER A 106 -67.05 -2.95 -59.46
N ALA A 107 -67.83 -1.88 -59.29
CA ALA A 107 -67.30 -0.58 -58.88
C ALA A 107 -68.27 0.24 -58.01
N ILE A 108 -69.01 -0.40 -57.11
CA ILE A 108 -69.89 0.30 -56.14
C ILE A 108 -69.01 1.22 -55.27
N PRO A 109 -69.18 2.56 -55.34
CA PRO A 109 -68.40 3.48 -54.50
C PRO A 109 -68.75 3.30 -53.03
N ASN A 110 -67.75 3.43 -52.15
CA ASN A 110 -67.94 3.27 -50.70
C ASN A 110 -69.07 4.16 -50.15
N GLY A 111 -69.24 5.38 -50.66
CA GLY A 111 -70.31 6.30 -50.23
C GLY A 111 -71.74 5.86 -50.57
N GLN A 112 -71.92 4.84 -51.42
CA GLN A 112 -73.24 4.24 -51.71
C GLN A 112 -73.56 3.06 -50.79
N LEU A 113 -72.57 2.58 -50.03
CA LEU A 113 -72.82 1.60 -48.99
C LEU A 113 -73.45 2.30 -47.79
N ALA A 114 -74.55 1.75 -47.28
CA ALA A 114 -75.17 2.25 -46.06
C ALA A 114 -74.18 2.30 -44.88
N ASN A 115 -73.23 1.35 -44.86
CA ASN A 115 -72.16 1.27 -43.87
C ASN A 115 -70.81 1.58 -44.54
N SER A 116 -70.59 2.85 -44.88
CA SER A 116 -69.37 3.30 -45.56
C SER A 116 -68.15 3.48 -44.64
N SER A 117 -68.29 3.28 -43.32
CA SER A 117 -67.19 3.35 -42.35
C SER A 117 -67.33 2.39 -41.18
N LEU A 118 -66.22 2.16 -40.48
CA LEU A 118 -66.10 1.48 -39.19
C LEU A 118 -65.65 2.50 -38.14
N THR A 119 -66.29 2.53 -36.97
CA THR A 119 -65.82 3.36 -35.84
C THR A 119 -64.97 2.53 -34.89
N VAL A 120 -63.74 2.98 -34.60
CA VAL A 120 -62.81 2.38 -33.64
C VAL A 120 -62.46 3.43 -32.59
N GLY A 121 -62.76 3.18 -31.32
CA GLY A 121 -62.70 4.21 -30.28
C GLY A 121 -63.66 5.36 -30.62
N SER A 122 -63.12 6.56 -30.81
CA SER A 122 -63.85 7.73 -31.33
C SER A 122 -63.47 8.09 -32.77
N THR A 123 -62.71 7.25 -33.47
CA THR A 123 -62.24 7.48 -34.84
C THR A 123 -63.11 6.73 -35.85
N SER A 124 -63.71 7.45 -36.81
CA SER A 124 -64.40 6.86 -37.96
C SER A 124 -63.40 6.57 -39.09
N ILE A 125 -63.37 5.34 -39.58
CA ILE A 125 -62.47 4.84 -40.63
C ILE A 125 -63.30 4.38 -41.82
N SER A 126 -63.21 5.09 -42.95
CA SER A 126 -63.88 4.68 -44.19
C SER A 126 -63.45 3.28 -44.63
N LEU A 127 -64.36 2.46 -45.15
CA LEU A 127 -63.98 1.14 -45.66
C LEU A 127 -62.99 1.27 -46.82
N GLY A 128 -61.88 0.53 -46.72
CA GLY A 128 -60.74 0.63 -47.65
C GLY A 128 -59.77 1.79 -47.38
N GLY A 129 -60.03 2.62 -46.35
CA GLY A 129 -59.10 3.64 -45.87
C GLY A 129 -58.16 3.11 -44.79
N THR A 130 -57.04 3.81 -44.58
CA THR A 130 -56.08 3.52 -43.50
C THR A 130 -56.10 4.66 -42.49
N ALA A 131 -56.23 4.35 -41.20
CA ALA A 131 -56.07 5.31 -40.12
C ALA A 131 -54.67 5.19 -39.51
N THR A 132 -53.93 6.30 -39.46
CA THR A 132 -52.62 6.37 -38.79
C THR A 132 -52.73 6.76 -37.31
N THR A 133 -53.91 7.20 -36.86
CA THR A 133 -54.18 7.54 -35.47
C THR A 133 -55.62 7.17 -35.13
N VAL A 134 -55.78 6.38 -34.07
CA VAL A 134 -57.07 6.02 -33.50
C VAL A 134 -57.16 6.65 -32.12
N ALA A 135 -58.14 7.53 -31.92
CA ALA A 135 -58.37 8.25 -30.69
C ALA A 135 -59.52 7.63 -29.88
N GLY A 136 -59.60 7.99 -28.60
CA GLY A 136 -60.74 7.63 -27.74
C GLY A 136 -60.83 6.15 -27.38
N LEU A 137 -59.77 5.38 -27.60
CA LEU A 137 -59.72 3.99 -27.16
C LEU A 137 -59.46 3.95 -25.65
N THR A 138 -60.38 3.39 -24.89
CA THR A 138 -60.26 3.28 -23.41
C THR A 138 -59.45 2.06 -22.98
N SER A 139 -59.31 1.06 -23.85
CA SER A 139 -58.50 -0.13 -23.64
C SER A 139 -58.04 -0.70 -24.98
N LEU A 140 -56.75 -1.03 -25.07
CA LEU A 140 -56.18 -1.80 -26.18
C LEU A 140 -55.65 -3.11 -25.61
N THR A 141 -56.25 -4.22 -25.98
CA THR A 141 -55.67 -5.55 -25.77
C THR A 141 -54.99 -5.96 -27.06
N SER A 142 -53.65 -6.07 -27.04
CA SER A 142 -52.86 -6.56 -28.17
C SER A 142 -51.94 -7.68 -27.71
N THR A 143 -51.75 -8.70 -28.54
CA THR A 143 -50.75 -9.76 -28.28
C THR A 143 -49.34 -9.23 -28.47
N THR A 144 -49.14 -8.34 -29.45
CA THR A 144 -47.87 -7.66 -29.72
C THR A 144 -48.15 -6.25 -30.25
N LEU A 145 -47.39 -5.26 -29.81
CA LEU A 145 -47.45 -3.90 -30.34
C LEU A 145 -46.07 -3.55 -30.90
N GLU A 146 -45.83 -3.94 -32.16
CA GLU A 146 -44.55 -3.78 -32.84
C GLU A 146 -44.51 -2.48 -33.66
N GLY A 147 -43.31 -1.92 -33.84
CA GLY A 147 -43.09 -0.74 -34.68
C GLY A 147 -43.53 0.61 -34.09
N SER A 148 -44.05 0.63 -32.86
CA SER A 148 -44.32 1.88 -32.15
C SER A 148 -43.11 2.29 -31.32
N THR A 149 -42.55 3.47 -31.59
CA THR A 149 -41.49 4.06 -30.75
C THR A 149 -42.01 4.55 -29.39
N THR A 150 -43.33 4.67 -29.21
CA THR A 150 -43.94 5.13 -27.95
C THR A 150 -45.30 4.46 -27.72
N VAL A 151 -45.50 3.87 -26.54
CA VAL A 151 -46.84 3.49 -26.07
C VAL A 151 -47.33 4.60 -25.16
N ARG A 152 -48.22 5.47 -25.66
CA ARG A 152 -48.84 6.52 -24.87
C ARG A 152 -50.09 5.97 -24.19
N VAL A 153 -50.05 5.85 -22.87
CA VAL A 153 -51.21 5.53 -22.04
C VAL A 153 -51.64 6.81 -21.32
N GLY A 154 -52.85 7.29 -21.64
CA GLY A 154 -53.39 8.56 -21.13
C GLY A 154 -53.70 9.59 -22.24
N ALA A 155 -54.48 10.62 -21.91
CA ALA A 155 -54.70 11.75 -22.81
C ALA A 155 -53.38 12.50 -23.06
N ALA A 156 -53.25 13.20 -24.19
CA ALA A 156 -52.16 14.16 -24.37
C ALA A 156 -52.13 15.11 -23.16
N ASP A 157 -51.00 15.15 -22.45
CA ASP A 157 -50.77 15.93 -21.22
C ASP A 157 -51.50 15.47 -19.94
N ALA A 158 -52.05 14.24 -19.88
CA ALA A 158 -52.57 13.65 -18.64
C ALA A 158 -51.57 12.66 -18.01
N ALA A 159 -51.45 12.70 -16.68
CA ALA A 159 -50.46 12.03 -15.86
C ALA A 159 -50.15 10.56 -16.27
N ASN A 160 -48.88 10.35 -16.58
CA ASN A 160 -48.20 9.12 -16.95
C ASN A 160 -48.68 7.89 -16.16
N GLY A 161 -49.36 6.97 -16.81
CA GLY A 161 -49.71 5.68 -16.21
C GLY A 161 -49.38 4.54 -17.15
N ILE A 162 -48.18 3.95 -17.05
CA ILE A 162 -47.94 2.62 -17.61
C ILE A 162 -48.41 1.61 -16.56
N LEU A 163 -49.58 0.99 -16.77
CA LEU A 163 -50.06 -0.11 -15.93
C LEU A 163 -49.58 -1.44 -16.54
N LEU A 164 -48.62 -2.09 -15.88
CA LEU A 164 -48.07 -3.39 -16.29
C LEU A 164 -48.76 -4.49 -15.48
N ASN A 165 -49.39 -5.45 -16.15
CA ASN A 165 -50.17 -6.49 -15.47
C ASN A 165 -49.37 -7.72 -15.03
N SER A 166 -48.13 -7.93 -15.50
CA SER A 166 -47.24 -9.01 -15.01
C SER A 166 -45.77 -8.97 -15.49
N SER A 167 -45.44 -8.32 -16.62
CA SER A 167 -44.13 -8.54 -17.28
C SER A 167 -43.01 -7.54 -16.93
N GLY A 168 -43.24 -6.60 -16.02
CA GLY A 168 -42.25 -5.56 -15.72
C GLY A 168 -41.96 -4.62 -16.92
N ILE A 169 -40.93 -3.77 -16.79
CA ILE A 169 -40.41 -2.93 -17.89
C ILE A 169 -39.08 -3.53 -18.37
N THR A 170 -38.99 -3.91 -19.64
CA THR A 170 -37.75 -4.42 -20.25
C THR A 170 -37.04 -3.28 -20.99
N PHE A 171 -35.74 -3.13 -20.73
CA PHE A 171 -34.85 -2.19 -21.42
C PHE A 171 -33.78 -2.96 -22.21
N GLU A 172 -33.81 -2.82 -23.53
CA GLU A 172 -32.90 -3.47 -24.50
C GLU A 172 -31.49 -2.85 -24.55
N GLY A 173 -31.30 -1.65 -23.99
CA GLY A 173 -30.07 -0.90 -24.18
C GLY A 173 -29.93 -0.31 -25.60
N SER A 174 -28.70 0.04 -26.00
CA SER A 174 -28.41 0.71 -27.28
C SER A 174 -28.29 -0.23 -28.49
N SER A 175 -28.21 -1.54 -28.25
CA SER A 175 -28.08 -2.58 -29.28
C SER A 175 -29.06 -3.69 -28.96
N ALA A 176 -29.81 -4.15 -29.96
CA ALA A 176 -30.64 -5.35 -29.79
C ALA A 176 -29.72 -6.57 -29.70
N ASP A 177 -29.71 -7.21 -28.53
CA ASP A 177 -29.00 -8.46 -28.29
C ASP A 177 -29.85 -9.38 -27.40
N ALA A 178 -29.26 -10.20 -26.54
CA ALA A 178 -29.97 -11.14 -25.66
C ALA A 178 -29.83 -10.76 -24.18
N ASN A 179 -29.31 -9.55 -23.90
CA ASN A 179 -29.05 -9.06 -22.56
C ASN A 179 -29.94 -7.86 -22.25
N GLU A 180 -31.09 -8.13 -21.65
CA GLU A 180 -32.04 -7.08 -21.29
C GLU A 180 -31.99 -6.73 -19.79
N THR A 181 -32.22 -5.46 -19.47
CA THR A 181 -32.48 -5.04 -18.09
C THR A 181 -33.98 -5.03 -17.84
N VAL A 182 -34.47 -5.90 -16.96
CA VAL A 182 -35.90 -5.98 -16.63
C VAL A 182 -36.18 -5.39 -15.24
N LEU A 183 -36.94 -4.30 -15.19
CA LEU A 183 -37.53 -3.80 -13.94
C LEU A 183 -38.76 -4.64 -13.61
N THR A 184 -38.59 -5.60 -12.71
CA THR A 184 -39.68 -6.42 -12.16
C THR A 184 -40.10 -5.91 -10.79
N VAL A 185 -41.35 -6.19 -10.41
CA VAL A 185 -41.87 -5.89 -9.07
C VAL A 185 -42.13 -7.23 -8.39
N ALA A 186 -41.43 -7.50 -7.29
CA ALA A 186 -41.78 -8.61 -6.42
C ALA A 186 -43.16 -8.35 -5.79
N ASN A 187 -43.93 -9.41 -5.52
CA ASN A 187 -45.27 -9.30 -4.93
C ASN A 187 -45.26 -8.38 -3.70
N PRO A 188 -45.89 -7.19 -3.78
CA PRO A 188 -45.89 -6.25 -2.66
C PRO A 188 -46.82 -6.77 -1.55
N THR A 189 -46.39 -6.67 -0.29
CA THR A 189 -47.22 -7.05 0.88
C THR A 189 -48.12 -5.92 1.39
N ALA A 190 -48.00 -4.74 0.80
CA ALA A 190 -48.82 -3.54 0.99
C ALA A 190 -48.51 -2.59 -0.17
N ASP A 191 -49.27 -1.50 -0.34
CA ASP A 191 -48.97 -0.49 -1.36
C ASP A 191 -47.53 0.04 -1.21
N ARG A 192 -46.78 0.08 -2.33
CA ARG A 192 -45.41 0.60 -2.39
C ARG A 192 -45.33 1.71 -3.41
N THR A 193 -44.67 2.79 -3.02
CA THR A 193 -44.33 3.90 -3.91
C THR A 193 -42.81 3.97 -4.01
N LEU A 194 -42.29 3.87 -5.23
CA LEU A 194 -40.90 4.18 -5.55
C LEU A 194 -40.87 5.53 -6.27
N THR A 195 -40.21 6.53 -5.66
CA THR A 195 -40.08 7.87 -6.24
C THR A 195 -38.69 8.05 -6.83
N LEU A 196 -38.62 8.40 -8.11
CA LEU A 196 -37.39 8.90 -8.72
C LEU A 196 -37.26 10.40 -8.40
N PRO A 197 -36.09 10.88 -7.93
CA PRO A 197 -35.88 12.29 -7.69
C PRO A 197 -35.82 13.07 -9.03
N ASP A 198 -36.13 14.37 -8.98
CA ASP A 198 -35.99 15.28 -10.12
C ASP A 198 -34.53 15.66 -10.36
N ASN A 199 -33.71 14.67 -10.68
CA ASN A 199 -32.29 14.84 -10.97
C ASN A 199 -31.85 13.81 -12.01
N THR A 200 -30.95 14.22 -12.91
CA THR A 200 -30.25 13.27 -13.78
C THR A 200 -29.36 12.36 -12.93
N GLY A 201 -29.41 11.05 -13.17
CA GLY A 201 -28.60 10.08 -12.43
C GLY A 201 -28.69 8.66 -13.00
N THR A 202 -27.93 7.76 -12.40
CA THR A 202 -28.02 6.32 -12.66
C THR A 202 -28.82 5.66 -11.54
N LEU A 203 -29.69 4.70 -11.88
CA LEU A 203 -30.31 3.83 -10.88
C LEU A 203 -29.30 2.73 -10.50
N LEU A 204 -28.91 2.67 -9.24
CA LEU A 204 -27.94 1.69 -8.76
C LEU A 204 -28.63 0.35 -8.43
N SER A 205 -27.95 -0.75 -8.73
CA SER A 205 -28.31 -2.09 -8.27
C SER A 205 -27.40 -2.53 -7.12
N THR A 206 -27.69 -3.68 -6.49
CA THR A 206 -26.81 -4.26 -5.46
C THR A 206 -25.42 -4.65 -5.98
N GLY A 207 -25.24 -4.76 -7.30
CA GLY A 207 -23.93 -4.96 -7.93
C GLY A 207 -23.18 -3.65 -8.20
N SER A 208 -23.83 -2.50 -8.02
CA SER A 208 -23.22 -1.19 -8.20
C SER A 208 -22.60 -0.71 -6.89
N SER A 209 -21.49 0.04 -6.98
CA SER A 209 -20.90 0.75 -5.84
C SER A 209 -21.07 2.25 -6.02
N ILE A 210 -21.20 2.96 -4.90
CA ILE A 210 -21.12 4.42 -4.89
C ILE A 210 -19.64 4.78 -4.75
N ALA A 211 -19.09 5.49 -5.72
CA ALA A 211 -17.73 6.02 -5.60
C ALA A 211 -17.62 6.92 -4.37
N ASN A 212 -16.54 6.81 -3.59
CA ASN A 212 -16.36 7.57 -2.35
C ASN A 212 -16.54 9.09 -2.56
N ALA A 213 -16.15 9.63 -3.72
CA ALA A 213 -16.32 11.04 -4.08
C ALA A 213 -17.79 11.51 -4.13
N ASN A 214 -18.75 10.59 -4.31
CA ASN A 214 -20.18 10.88 -4.34
C ASN A 214 -20.83 10.80 -2.95
N LEU A 215 -20.09 10.37 -1.92
CA LEU A 215 -20.57 10.39 -0.55
C LEU A 215 -20.39 11.81 0.01
N ALA A 216 -21.45 12.35 0.63
CA ALA A 216 -21.39 13.65 1.29
C ALA A 216 -20.29 13.72 2.37
N ASN A 217 -19.96 12.57 2.98
CA ASN A 217 -18.95 12.46 4.03
C ASN A 217 -17.81 11.51 3.61
N SER A 218 -17.14 11.84 2.50
CA SER A 218 -16.14 11.00 1.83
C SER A 218 -14.80 10.84 2.57
N THR A 219 -14.61 11.53 3.70
CA THR A 219 -13.35 11.48 4.49
C THR A 219 -13.60 11.47 6.00
N VAL A 220 -12.63 10.98 6.75
CA VAL A 220 -12.49 11.07 8.21
C VAL A 220 -11.22 11.86 8.52
N THR A 221 -11.32 12.90 9.34
CA THR A 221 -10.15 13.70 9.74
C THR A 221 -9.59 13.20 11.07
N VAL A 222 -8.31 12.83 11.09
CA VAL A 222 -7.55 12.46 12.31
C VAL A 222 -6.38 13.43 12.48
N GLY A 223 -6.34 14.15 13.61
CA GLY A 223 -5.43 15.29 13.76
C GLY A 223 -5.72 16.35 12.72
N SER A 224 -4.74 16.66 11.86
CA SER A 224 -4.90 17.51 10.67
C SER A 224 -4.94 16.73 9.36
N THR A 225 -5.02 15.41 9.42
CA THR A 225 -4.96 14.52 8.23
C THR A 225 -6.36 14.07 7.83
N SER A 226 -6.80 14.41 6.62
CA SER A 226 -8.05 13.89 6.04
C SER A 226 -7.79 12.54 5.37
N ILE A 227 -8.50 11.50 5.80
CA ILE A 227 -8.37 10.13 5.33
C ILE A 227 -9.63 9.75 4.57
N ALA A 228 -9.51 9.45 3.28
CA ALA A 228 -10.64 8.96 2.49
C ALA A 228 -11.15 7.61 3.03
N LEU A 229 -12.47 7.40 3.04
CA LEU A 229 -13.04 6.12 3.49
C LEU A 229 -12.53 4.97 2.61
N GLY A 230 -11.99 3.93 3.25
CA GLY A 230 -11.36 2.78 2.58
C GLY A 230 -9.88 2.96 2.20
N ALA A 231 -9.29 4.15 2.42
CA ALA A 231 -7.85 4.36 2.25
C ALA A 231 -7.07 3.95 3.51
N THR A 232 -5.81 3.56 3.33
CA THR A 232 -4.85 3.37 4.43
C THR A 232 -3.95 4.59 4.52
N ALA A 233 -3.89 5.23 5.69
CA ALA A 233 -2.96 6.32 5.96
C ALA A 233 -1.69 5.77 6.61
N THR A 234 -0.53 6.03 6.00
CA THR A 234 0.77 5.63 6.56
C THR A 234 1.38 6.69 7.49
N THR A 235 0.89 7.92 7.40
CA THR A 235 1.31 9.05 8.22
C THR A 235 0.10 9.84 8.66
N ILE A 236 -0.02 10.11 9.96
CA ILE A 236 -1.06 10.97 10.53
C ILE A 236 -0.37 12.17 11.19
N ALA A 237 -0.57 13.36 10.63
CA ALA A 237 -0.09 14.62 11.15
C ALA A 237 -1.12 15.30 12.08
N GLY A 238 -0.63 16.19 12.94
CA GLY A 238 -1.47 17.07 13.76
C GLY A 238 -2.20 16.39 14.93
N VAL A 239 -1.80 15.17 15.30
CA VAL A 239 -2.30 14.51 16.51
C VAL A 239 -1.64 15.16 17.73
N THR A 240 -2.41 15.83 18.58
CA THR A 240 -1.92 16.54 19.76
C THR A 240 -1.77 15.64 21.00
N SER A 241 -2.48 14.52 21.03
CA SER A 241 -2.37 13.49 22.06
C SER A 241 -2.68 12.13 21.44
N LEU A 242 -1.82 11.16 21.68
CA LEU A 242 -2.03 9.77 21.29
C LEU A 242 -1.89 8.91 22.56
N THR A 243 -3.01 8.37 23.02
CA THR A 243 -3.01 7.33 24.06
C THR A 243 -3.16 5.99 23.35
N SER A 244 -2.16 5.12 23.45
CA SER A 244 -2.21 3.77 22.86
C SER A 244 -1.78 2.74 23.90
N THR A 245 -2.45 1.59 23.94
CA THR A 245 -2.06 0.45 24.77
C THR A 245 -0.83 -0.27 24.22
N THR A 246 -0.67 -0.26 22.90
CA THR A 246 0.43 -0.90 22.16
C THR A 246 0.63 -0.17 20.84
N LEU A 247 1.86 0.23 20.56
CA LEU A 247 2.25 0.79 19.26
C LEU A 247 3.20 -0.23 18.60
N GLU A 248 2.66 -1.11 17.77
CA GLU A 248 3.42 -2.15 17.08
C GLU A 248 3.64 -1.79 15.60
N GLY A 249 4.85 -2.01 15.13
CA GLY A 249 5.36 -1.57 13.83
C GLY A 249 6.75 -0.97 14.00
N THR A 250 7.64 -1.12 13.02
CA THR A 250 9.05 -0.68 13.07
C THR A 250 9.21 0.85 13.08
N THR A 251 8.35 1.59 13.77
CA THR A 251 8.10 3.02 13.52
C THR A 251 8.33 3.82 14.79
N THR A 252 9.31 4.70 14.70
CA THR A 252 9.59 5.78 15.65
C THR A 252 8.32 6.61 15.91
N VAL A 253 8.03 6.93 17.18
CA VAL A 253 7.05 7.99 17.49
C VAL A 253 7.68 9.31 17.06
N ARG A 254 7.28 9.79 15.89
CA ARG A 254 7.85 10.99 15.29
C ARG A 254 7.05 12.22 15.72
N VAL A 255 7.55 12.91 16.74
CA VAL A 255 7.04 14.23 17.13
C VAL A 255 7.84 15.27 16.34
N GLY A 256 7.22 16.01 15.41
CA GLY A 256 7.88 17.07 14.62
C GLY A 256 7.79 16.92 13.08
N ALA A 257 8.19 17.97 12.34
CA ALA A 257 8.03 18.10 10.87
C ALA A 257 8.85 17.09 10.05
N ALA A 258 8.40 16.74 8.83
CA ALA A 258 8.74 15.56 7.99
C ALA A 258 10.24 15.23 7.74
N ASP A 259 11.17 16.17 7.93
CA ASP A 259 12.58 16.01 7.52
C ASP A 259 13.64 16.04 8.65
N ALA A 260 13.25 16.05 9.92
CA ALA A 260 14.19 15.86 11.03
C ALA A 260 14.52 14.36 11.24
N ALA A 261 15.81 14.03 11.27
CA ALA A 261 16.35 12.68 11.48
C ALA A 261 15.81 12.02 12.76
N ASN A 262 15.18 10.84 12.64
CA ASN A 262 14.91 9.80 13.66
C ASN A 262 14.59 10.21 15.13
N GLY A 263 14.15 11.44 15.37
CA GLY A 263 14.06 12.00 16.72
C GLY A 263 12.68 11.83 17.36
N LEU A 264 12.67 11.26 18.56
CA LEU A 264 11.64 11.55 19.55
C LEU A 264 11.85 12.99 20.03
N LEU A 265 11.15 13.98 19.44
CA LEU A 265 11.18 15.36 19.93
C LEU A 265 10.27 15.47 21.15
N LEU A 266 10.87 15.46 22.32
CA LEU A 266 10.16 15.65 23.58
C LEU A 266 9.99 17.15 23.81
N ASN A 267 8.82 17.56 24.31
CA ASN A 267 8.67 18.91 24.85
C ASN A 267 9.48 19.04 26.17
N SER A 268 9.40 20.19 26.84
CA SER A 268 10.15 20.55 28.05
C SER A 268 10.08 19.55 29.22
N SER A 269 9.27 18.49 29.12
CA SER A 269 9.00 17.52 30.18
C SER A 269 9.95 16.30 30.18
N GLY A 270 10.80 16.11 29.15
CA GLY A 270 11.79 15.02 29.12
C GLY A 270 11.21 13.62 28.84
N ILE A 271 12.00 12.56 29.10
CA ILE A 271 11.55 11.15 29.07
C ILE A 271 11.25 10.70 30.49
N THR A 272 10.02 10.29 30.80
CA THR A 272 9.64 9.78 32.11
C THR A 272 9.52 8.25 32.10
N PHE A 273 10.16 7.59 33.06
CA PHE A 273 10.14 6.15 33.27
C PHE A 273 9.41 5.83 34.58
N GLU A 274 8.31 5.07 34.49
CA GLU A 274 7.40 4.68 35.59
C GLU A 274 7.91 3.49 36.43
N GLY A 275 9.03 2.87 36.04
CA GLY A 275 9.50 1.63 36.67
C GLY A 275 8.54 0.43 36.47
N SER A 276 8.73 -0.65 37.23
CA SER A 276 7.97 -1.90 37.06
C SER A 276 6.56 -1.91 37.71
N THR A 277 6.21 -0.86 38.44
CA THR A 277 4.92 -0.73 39.13
C THR A 277 4.39 0.68 38.93
N ALA A 278 3.17 0.83 38.46
CA ALA A 278 2.52 2.13 38.39
C ALA A 278 2.33 2.68 39.80
N ASN A 279 3.08 3.73 40.16
CA ASN A 279 2.97 4.44 41.42
C ASN A 279 3.27 5.93 41.16
N ALA A 280 3.58 6.73 42.19
CA ALA A 280 3.84 8.17 42.05
C ALA A 280 5.34 8.53 42.01
N HIS A 281 6.21 7.54 41.72
CA HIS A 281 7.66 7.72 41.68
C HIS A 281 8.16 7.41 40.27
N GLU A 282 8.53 8.46 39.56
CA GLU A 282 9.02 8.35 38.20
C GLU A 282 10.47 8.85 38.08
N THR A 283 11.19 8.31 37.09
CA THR A 283 12.52 8.81 36.72
C THR A 283 12.42 9.62 35.43
N THR A 284 12.74 10.90 35.47
CA THR A 284 12.71 11.77 34.28
C THR A 284 14.11 12.10 33.79
N LEU A 285 14.37 11.86 32.50
CA LEU A 285 15.53 12.38 31.77
C LEU A 285 15.14 13.74 31.20
N SER A 286 15.57 14.81 31.86
CA SER A 286 15.40 16.20 31.40
C SER A 286 16.70 16.76 30.82
N VAL A 287 16.58 17.64 29.83
CA VAL A 287 17.71 18.41 29.31
C VAL A 287 17.61 19.84 29.83
N THR A 288 18.60 20.28 30.60
CA THR A 288 18.78 21.72 30.88
C THR A 288 19.09 22.44 29.58
N ASP A 289 18.52 23.64 29.40
CA ASP A 289 18.63 24.40 28.16
C ASP A 289 20.08 24.46 27.63
N PRO A 290 20.36 23.82 26.48
CA PRO A 290 21.73 23.71 25.98
C PRO A 290 22.16 25.04 25.33
N THR A 291 23.32 25.57 25.71
CA THR A 291 23.87 26.81 25.11
C THR A 291 24.47 26.62 23.71
N ALA A 292 24.51 25.37 23.22
CA ALA A 292 24.95 24.92 21.90
C ALA A 292 24.55 23.45 21.74
N ASP A 293 24.58 22.91 20.53
CA ASP A 293 24.26 21.49 20.27
C ASP A 293 25.08 20.55 21.17
N ARG A 294 24.39 19.71 21.96
CA ARG A 294 25.01 18.70 22.83
C ARG A 294 24.61 17.30 22.39
N SER A 295 25.56 16.38 22.51
CA SER A 295 25.33 14.96 22.23
C SER A 295 25.68 14.14 23.47
N ILE A 296 24.80 13.19 23.81
CA ILE A 296 25.07 12.12 24.77
C ILE A 296 25.12 10.82 23.96
N VAL A 297 26.26 10.15 23.96
CA VAL A 297 26.49 8.92 23.19
C VAL A 297 26.56 7.74 24.14
N PHE A 298 25.65 6.77 23.99
CA PHE A 298 25.78 5.46 24.62
C PHE A 298 26.64 4.55 23.75
N PRO A 299 27.67 3.88 24.29
CA PRO A 299 28.45 2.90 23.54
C PRO A 299 27.62 1.65 23.23
N ASP A 300 28.02 0.91 22.21
CA ASP A 300 27.47 -0.42 21.92
C ASP A 300 27.99 -1.45 22.94
N ALA A 301 27.45 -1.40 24.15
CA ALA A 301 27.79 -2.30 25.24
C ALA A 301 26.63 -2.37 26.25
N ALA A 302 26.44 -3.54 26.87
CA ALA A 302 25.54 -3.68 28.01
C ALA A 302 26.13 -3.00 29.25
N GLY A 303 25.30 -2.31 30.04
CA GLY A 303 25.75 -1.61 31.26
C GLY A 303 24.63 -0.88 31.99
N THR A 304 24.97 -0.27 33.13
CA THR A 304 24.07 0.60 33.91
C THR A 304 24.51 2.05 33.76
N VAL A 305 23.56 2.99 33.68
CA VAL A 305 23.84 4.43 33.76
C VAL A 305 24.07 4.79 35.22
N VAL A 306 25.24 5.34 35.53
CA VAL A 306 25.65 5.63 36.91
C VAL A 306 25.57 7.13 37.17
N LEU A 307 24.98 7.53 38.30
CA LEU A 307 24.93 8.92 38.75
C LEU A 307 26.18 9.24 39.56
N LEU A 308 26.65 10.50 39.54
CA LEU A 308 27.84 10.93 40.28
C LEU A 308 27.79 10.50 41.77
N GLY A 309 26.64 10.67 42.43
CA GLY A 309 26.48 10.28 43.85
C GLY A 309 26.60 8.78 44.15
N SER A 310 26.58 7.91 43.14
CA SER A 310 26.69 6.46 43.31
C SER A 310 28.10 5.90 43.09
N LEU A 311 29.06 6.73 42.67
CA LEU A 311 30.47 6.35 42.60
C LEU A 311 31.11 6.34 44.00
N SER A 312 32.02 5.39 44.21
CA SER A 312 32.81 5.31 45.45
C SER A 312 34.23 4.80 45.15
N VAL A 313 35.16 5.09 46.06
CA VAL A 313 36.52 4.54 46.07
C VAL A 313 36.67 3.59 47.25
N ALA A 314 37.42 2.52 47.06
CA ALA A 314 37.64 1.55 48.11
C ALA A 314 38.33 2.20 49.33
N SER A 315 37.91 1.82 50.54
CA SER A 315 38.57 2.25 51.78
C SER A 315 40.05 1.90 51.74
N GLY A 316 40.90 2.86 52.10
CA GLY A 316 42.35 2.70 52.10
C GLY A 316 43.02 2.89 50.74
N SER A 317 42.30 3.06 49.62
CA SER A 317 42.85 3.28 48.25
C SER A 317 43.71 4.54 48.06
N GLY A 318 43.76 5.43 49.04
CA GLY A 318 44.44 6.73 48.90
C GLY A 318 43.80 7.68 47.90
N LEU A 319 42.75 7.24 47.22
CA LEU A 319 41.95 8.04 46.33
C LEU A 319 40.82 8.69 47.12
N SER A 320 40.49 9.93 46.76
CA SER A 320 39.27 10.59 47.18
C SER A 320 38.35 10.74 45.98
N TYR A 321 37.05 10.52 46.16
CA TYR A 321 36.06 10.82 45.13
C TYR A 321 35.21 12.01 45.57
N ASN A 322 35.17 13.05 44.72
CA ASN A 322 34.32 14.20 44.94
C ASN A 322 32.99 14.01 44.20
N SER A 323 31.94 13.65 44.93
CA SER A 323 30.60 13.41 44.35
C SER A 323 29.92 14.67 43.81
N ALA A 324 30.44 15.87 44.11
CA ALA A 324 29.92 17.13 43.57
C ALA A 324 30.51 17.48 42.20
N THR A 325 31.78 17.11 41.94
CA THR A 325 32.48 17.42 40.68
C THR A 325 32.74 16.20 39.80
N GLY A 326 32.60 14.98 40.33
CA GLY A 326 32.94 13.75 39.64
C GLY A 326 34.43 13.44 39.57
N GLU A 327 35.28 14.18 40.27
CA GLU A 327 36.73 14.06 40.20
C GLU A 327 37.28 13.01 41.18
N PHE A 328 38.29 12.25 40.74
CA PHE A 328 39.10 11.38 41.58
C PHE A 328 40.42 12.08 41.93
N GLY A 329 40.65 12.34 43.22
CA GLY A 329 41.90 12.92 43.73
C GLY A 329 42.91 11.86 44.15
N THR A 330 44.22 12.16 44.01
CA THR A 330 45.34 11.22 44.24
C THR A 330 46.31 11.68 45.35
N SER A 331 45.91 12.63 46.20
CA SER A 331 46.82 13.38 47.06
C SER A 331 47.55 12.57 48.15
N ALA A 332 47.17 11.31 48.41
CA ALA A 332 47.81 10.50 49.45
C ALA A 332 47.71 8.99 49.17
N ILE A 333 48.20 8.50 48.03
CA ILE A 333 48.33 7.05 47.78
C ILE A 333 49.27 6.46 48.85
N PRO A 334 48.80 5.57 49.75
CA PRO A 334 49.66 4.96 50.76
C PRO A 334 50.76 4.14 50.11
N ASN A 335 51.96 4.19 50.66
CA ASN A 335 53.11 3.45 50.12
C ASN A 335 52.81 1.95 49.93
N GLY A 336 52.02 1.34 50.82
CA GLY A 336 51.62 -0.08 50.72
C GLY A 336 50.77 -0.45 49.49
N GLN A 337 50.26 0.54 48.75
CA GLN A 337 49.52 0.33 47.50
C GLN A 337 50.37 0.52 46.24
N LEU A 338 51.59 1.01 46.40
CA LEU A 338 52.55 1.05 45.33
C LEU A 338 53.09 -0.37 45.11
N ALA A 339 53.02 -0.87 43.87
CA ALA A 339 53.59 -2.17 43.52
C ALA A 339 55.09 -2.25 43.88
N ASN A 340 55.81 -1.14 43.74
CA ASN A 340 57.21 -0.98 44.12
C ASN A 340 57.33 -0.05 45.34
N SER A 341 56.80 -0.49 46.47
CA SER A 341 56.73 0.29 47.71
C SER A 341 58.06 0.42 48.47
N SER A 342 59.16 -0.15 47.96
CA SER A 342 60.48 -0.07 48.58
C SER A 342 61.64 -0.20 47.60
N VAL A 343 62.80 0.33 47.97
CA VAL A 343 64.11 0.08 47.34
C VAL A 343 64.93 -0.83 48.26
N THR A 344 65.52 -1.91 47.72
CA THR A 344 66.40 -2.80 48.49
C THR A 344 67.85 -2.36 48.36
N VAL A 345 68.51 -2.11 49.51
CA VAL A 345 69.94 -1.80 49.58
C VAL A 345 70.63 -2.84 50.47
N GLY A 346 71.59 -3.58 49.90
CA GLY A 346 72.13 -4.79 50.53
C GLY A 346 71.01 -5.82 50.73
N SER A 347 70.69 -6.14 51.99
CA SER A 347 69.55 -6.99 52.37
C SER A 347 68.39 -6.21 53.02
N THR A 348 68.49 -4.88 53.10
CA THR A 348 67.52 -4.03 53.79
C THR A 348 66.55 -3.40 52.78
N ALA A 349 65.25 -3.64 52.93
CA ALA A 349 64.21 -2.95 52.16
C ALA A 349 63.87 -1.60 52.81
N ILE A 350 63.95 -0.52 52.04
CA ILE A 350 63.68 0.85 52.47
C ILE A 350 62.42 1.34 51.75
N ALA A 351 61.34 1.60 52.50
CA ALA A 351 60.10 2.13 51.96
C ALA A 351 60.32 3.46 51.20
N LEU A 352 59.58 3.72 50.12
CA LEU A 352 59.67 5.01 49.41
C LEU A 352 59.20 6.14 50.35
N GLY A 353 60.04 7.18 50.50
CA GLY A 353 59.83 8.26 51.47
C GLY A 353 60.21 7.90 52.92
N GLY A 354 60.60 6.66 53.19
CA GLY A 354 61.16 6.23 54.46
C GLY A 354 62.64 6.56 54.59
N SER A 355 63.19 6.40 55.80
CA SER A 355 64.62 6.52 56.08
C SER A 355 65.08 5.31 56.88
N ALA A 356 66.27 4.78 56.56
CA ALA A 356 66.88 3.67 57.30
C ALA A 356 68.05 4.20 58.13
N THR A 357 68.06 3.86 59.41
CA THR A 357 69.18 4.17 60.33
C THR A 357 70.24 3.05 60.34
N THR A 358 69.95 1.92 59.71
CA THR A 358 70.85 0.77 59.62
C THR A 358 70.64 0.07 58.29
N ILE A 359 71.73 -0.22 57.58
CA ILE A 359 71.72 -0.99 56.34
C ILE A 359 72.53 -2.26 56.59
N ALA A 360 71.88 -3.41 56.51
CA ALA A 360 72.48 -4.73 56.73
C ALA A 360 72.81 -5.44 55.43
N GLY A 361 73.79 -6.36 55.48
CA GLY A 361 74.15 -7.24 54.36
C GLY A 361 74.88 -6.52 53.22
N LEU A 362 75.55 -5.41 53.52
CA LEU A 362 76.41 -4.72 52.56
C LEU A 362 77.79 -5.39 52.56
N ALA A 363 78.18 -6.01 51.45
CA ALA A 363 79.45 -6.74 51.35
C ALA A 363 80.66 -5.80 51.23
N SER A 364 80.49 -4.65 50.57
CA SER A 364 81.51 -3.62 50.45
C SER A 364 80.89 -2.24 50.26
N VAL A 365 81.65 -1.20 50.63
CA VAL A 365 81.32 0.19 50.34
C VAL A 365 82.46 0.76 49.48
N THR A 366 82.19 0.96 48.19
CA THR A 366 83.10 1.68 47.31
C THR A 366 82.64 3.14 47.22
N THR A 367 83.43 4.06 47.78
CA THR A 367 83.16 5.50 47.74
C THR A 367 84.44 6.27 47.46
N THR A 368 84.33 7.38 46.73
CA THR A 368 85.45 8.30 46.47
C THR A 368 85.77 9.19 47.67
N ALA A 369 84.81 9.37 48.59
CA ALA A 369 84.98 10.10 49.84
C ALA A 369 83.97 9.58 50.88
N LEU A 370 84.43 8.75 51.83
CA LEU A 370 83.61 8.40 52.99
C LEU A 370 83.71 9.52 54.03
N VAL A 371 82.62 10.25 54.24
CA VAL A 371 82.50 11.22 55.34
C VAL A 371 81.53 10.66 56.38
N VAL A 372 82.02 10.37 57.58
CA VAL A 372 81.19 9.95 58.72
C VAL A 372 80.93 11.18 59.59
N ASN A 373 79.74 11.76 59.46
CA ASN A 373 79.32 12.94 60.23
C ASN A 373 78.56 12.55 61.51
N ASP A 374 79.17 11.67 62.33
CA ASP A 374 78.65 11.29 63.64
C ASP A 374 79.59 11.82 64.73
N GLN A 375 79.16 12.93 65.35
CA GLN A 375 79.91 13.64 66.40
C GLN A 375 80.01 12.85 67.71
N THR A 376 79.19 11.82 67.88
CA THR A 376 79.12 11.00 69.10
C THR A 376 79.82 9.65 68.95
N GLY A 377 79.94 9.14 67.71
CA GLY A 377 80.41 7.79 67.46
C GLY A 377 81.60 7.63 66.52
N GLY A 378 81.86 8.56 65.61
CA GLY A 378 82.92 8.45 64.60
C GLY A 378 82.83 7.19 63.74
N LEU A 379 83.89 6.90 62.96
CA LEU A 379 84.02 5.61 62.29
C LEU A 379 84.34 4.54 63.33
N ALA A 380 83.57 3.45 63.33
CA ALA A 380 83.73 2.36 64.29
C ALA A 380 83.72 1.01 63.58
N ILE A 381 84.66 0.15 63.93
CA ILE A 381 84.69 -1.26 63.52
C ILE A 381 84.27 -2.07 64.75
N ARG A 382 83.19 -2.84 64.61
CA ARG A 382 82.71 -3.73 65.69
C ARG A 382 83.15 -5.16 65.40
N ASP A 383 83.31 -5.92 66.47
CA ASP A 383 83.42 -7.36 66.37
C ASP A 383 82.07 -7.96 65.90
N ALA A 384 82.13 -8.96 65.03
CA ALA A 384 80.94 -9.54 64.42
C ALA A 384 80.10 -10.38 65.41
N ASP A 385 80.74 -10.96 66.42
CA ASP A 385 80.10 -11.86 67.39
C ASP A 385 79.77 -11.14 68.72
N ASP A 386 80.45 -10.03 69.01
CA ASP A 386 80.23 -9.20 70.19
C ASP A 386 80.19 -7.70 69.86
N ASN A 387 78.97 -7.17 69.70
CA ASN A 387 78.73 -5.77 69.36
C ASN A 387 79.19 -4.75 70.42
N SER A 388 79.63 -5.21 71.60
CA SER A 388 80.23 -4.35 72.64
C SER A 388 81.72 -4.09 72.41
N LYS A 389 82.41 -4.92 71.60
CA LYS A 389 83.81 -4.72 71.22
C LYS A 389 83.87 -3.82 70.00
N ILE A 390 84.43 -2.62 70.18
CA ILE A 390 84.44 -1.58 69.17
C ILE A 390 85.83 -0.94 69.10
N ALA A 391 86.47 -1.02 67.94
CA ALA A 391 87.59 -0.16 67.60
C ALA A 391 87.04 1.14 66.99
N ARG A 392 87.29 2.29 67.64
CA ARG A 392 86.78 3.59 67.21
C ARG A 392 87.88 4.50 66.69
N PHE A 393 87.55 5.28 65.68
CA PHE A 393 88.36 6.37 65.17
C PHE A 393 87.67 7.68 65.60
N ASP A 394 88.21 8.33 66.61
CA ASP A 394 87.70 9.59 67.17
C ASP A 394 88.51 10.77 66.64
N SER A 395 87.80 11.75 66.05
CA SER A 395 88.37 12.99 65.54
C SER A 395 88.08 14.20 66.43
N GLY A 396 87.36 14.03 67.55
CA GLY A 396 86.90 15.12 68.42
C GLY A 396 88.02 15.94 69.08
N THR A 397 89.25 15.41 69.11
CA THR A 397 90.43 16.12 69.62
C THR A 397 91.20 16.92 68.56
N ILE A 398 90.82 16.80 67.28
CA ILE A 398 91.42 17.57 66.18
C ILE A 398 90.76 18.95 66.14
N SER A 399 91.55 20.02 66.20
CA SER A 399 91.06 21.40 66.10
C SER A 399 90.29 21.65 64.80
N ALA A 400 89.27 22.53 64.85
CA ALA A 400 88.45 22.90 63.70
C ALA A 400 89.31 23.31 62.48
N SER A 401 88.83 22.96 61.28
CA SER A 401 89.47 23.26 60.00
C SER A 401 90.89 22.68 59.81
N THR A 402 91.26 21.63 60.55
CA THR A 402 92.56 20.97 60.44
C THR A 402 92.41 19.56 59.88
N THR A 403 93.21 19.20 58.88
CA THR A 403 93.33 17.82 58.39
C THR A 403 94.52 17.13 59.05
N ARG A 404 94.32 15.94 59.60
CA ARG A 404 95.39 15.04 60.04
C ARG A 404 95.36 13.79 59.17
N THR A 405 96.51 13.45 58.59
CA THR A 405 96.67 12.28 57.74
C THR A 405 97.41 11.21 58.51
N PHE A 406 96.79 10.04 58.64
CA PHE A 406 97.46 8.81 59.06
C PHE A 406 97.73 7.98 57.81
N THR A 407 99.00 7.79 57.46
CA THR A 407 99.41 7.02 56.28
C THR A 407 99.86 5.63 56.73
N PHE A 408 99.23 4.58 56.19
CA PHE A 408 99.72 3.23 56.38
C PHE A 408 101.03 3.02 55.61
N PRO A 409 102.00 2.29 56.16
CA PRO A 409 103.16 1.83 55.40
C PRO A 409 102.71 0.86 54.31
N ASP A 410 103.48 0.76 53.22
CA ASP A 410 103.24 -0.18 52.13
C ASP A 410 103.78 -1.59 52.48
N GLU A 411 103.43 -2.10 53.66
CA GLU A 411 103.84 -3.40 54.18
C GLU A 411 102.74 -4.00 55.06
N ASN A 412 102.65 -5.34 55.11
CA ASN A 412 101.72 -6.04 56.00
C ASN A 412 102.25 -6.00 57.44
N GLY A 413 101.41 -5.64 58.41
CA GLY A 413 101.80 -5.62 59.82
C GLY A 413 100.66 -5.31 60.78
N THR A 414 100.94 -5.42 62.08
CA THR A 414 100.05 -4.95 63.14
C THR A 414 100.41 -3.50 63.50
N LEU A 415 99.42 -2.62 63.62
CA LEU A 415 99.65 -1.25 64.05
C LEU A 415 99.90 -1.21 65.57
N LEU A 416 101.16 -0.99 65.98
CA LEU A 416 101.50 -0.75 67.39
C LEU A 416 101.14 0.69 67.74
N THR A 417 100.19 0.88 68.67
CA THR A 417 99.87 2.20 69.22
C THR A 417 100.63 2.41 70.53
N SER A 418 100.88 3.66 70.93
CA SER A 418 101.72 4.02 72.08
C SER A 418 101.28 3.45 73.43
N ALA A 419 100.10 2.80 73.49
CA ALA A 419 99.55 2.15 74.67
C ALA A 419 99.74 0.63 74.69
N SER A 420 100.23 0.00 73.62
CA SER A 420 100.67 -1.40 73.70
C SER A 420 102.03 -1.45 74.38
N THR A 421 102.04 -1.83 75.66
CA THR A 421 103.25 -2.15 76.41
C THR A 421 104.11 -3.11 75.59
N ILE A 422 105.35 -2.74 75.26
CA ILE A 422 106.32 -3.70 74.72
C ILE A 422 106.45 -4.82 75.75
N PRO A 423 106.04 -6.08 75.46
CA PRO A 423 105.98 -7.11 76.49
C PRO A 423 107.35 -7.31 77.14
N GLY A 424 107.45 -7.03 78.44
CA GLY A 424 108.69 -7.16 79.24
C GLY A 424 109.55 -5.90 79.37
N GLY A 425 109.21 -4.79 78.70
CA GLY A 425 109.98 -3.53 78.80
C GLY A 425 111.42 -3.61 78.27
N THR A 426 111.79 -4.71 77.60
CA THR A 426 113.11 -4.98 77.06
C THR A 426 113.02 -5.13 75.55
N PHE A 427 113.94 -4.50 74.83
CA PHE A 427 114.21 -4.86 73.44
C PHE A 427 115.16 -6.07 73.43
N LEU A 428 114.90 -7.06 72.58
CA LEU A 428 115.84 -8.16 72.36
C LEU A 428 117.17 -7.59 71.82
N ASP A 429 118.31 -8.09 72.29
CA ASP A 429 119.60 -7.84 71.65
C ASP A 429 119.61 -8.44 70.23
N ASP A 430 120.63 -8.17 69.42
CA ASP A 430 120.65 -8.36 67.95
C ASP A 430 119.65 -7.51 67.12
N THR A 431 118.52 -7.08 67.69
CA THR A 431 117.45 -6.40 66.92
C THR A 431 117.39 -4.90 67.22
N PHE A 432 117.70 -4.47 68.45
CA PHE A 432 117.75 -3.05 68.78
C PHE A 432 118.99 -2.38 68.20
N ARG A 433 118.79 -1.59 67.14
CA ARG A 433 119.82 -0.78 66.50
C ARG A 433 119.37 0.66 66.38
N ILE A 434 120.21 1.59 66.81
CA ILE A 434 120.05 3.01 66.53
C ILE A 434 120.81 3.29 65.23
N SER A 435 120.10 3.59 64.16
CA SER A 435 120.71 4.01 62.91
C SER A 435 120.91 5.53 62.87
N ASP A 436 121.96 5.96 62.18
CA ASP A 436 122.14 7.37 61.83
C ASP A 436 120.95 7.87 60.99
N ASN A 437 120.60 9.15 61.16
CA ASN A 437 119.42 9.74 60.53
C ASN A 437 119.60 10.01 59.02
N ALA A 438 120.84 10.05 58.52
CA ALA A 438 121.15 10.29 57.12
C ALA A 438 121.68 9.04 56.40
N ASP A 439 122.20 8.05 57.13
CA ASP A 439 122.72 6.80 56.59
C ASP A 439 122.26 5.60 57.41
N THR A 440 121.27 4.86 56.90
CA THR A 440 120.69 3.71 57.59
C THR A 440 121.64 2.53 57.75
N ASN A 441 122.82 2.53 57.10
CA ASN A 441 123.84 1.51 57.30
C ASN A 441 124.77 1.82 58.48
N LYS A 442 124.84 3.07 58.94
CA LYS A 442 125.57 3.42 60.17
C LYS A 442 124.67 3.13 61.35
N LYS A 443 125.03 2.12 62.14
CA LYS A 443 124.22 1.65 63.26
C LYS A 443 125.06 1.52 64.53
N LEU A 444 124.51 1.98 65.64
CA LEU A 444 124.91 1.55 66.98
C LEU A 444 124.02 0.35 67.35
N ALA A 445 124.64 -0.83 67.47
CA ALA A 445 123.99 -2.05 67.94
C ALA A 445 124.25 -2.24 69.43
N PHE A 446 123.25 -2.72 70.15
CA PHE A 446 123.38 -3.10 71.55
C PHE A 446 123.34 -4.63 71.65
N GLU A 447 124.48 -5.22 72.01
CA GLU A 447 124.67 -6.67 72.10
C GLU A 447 124.89 -7.07 73.57
N CYS A 448 124.13 -8.06 74.07
CA CYS A 448 124.30 -8.60 75.41
C CYS A 448 125.02 -9.94 75.42
N SER A 449 125.38 -10.47 74.25
CA SER A 449 126.08 -11.76 74.07
C SER A 449 127.41 -11.89 74.83
N GLY A 450 128.05 -10.77 75.20
CA GLY A 450 129.25 -10.74 76.06
C GLY A 450 128.98 -10.82 77.58
N ILE A 451 127.73 -10.75 78.02
CA ILE A 451 127.33 -10.80 79.44
C ILE A 451 126.94 -12.24 79.79
N THR A 452 127.52 -12.77 80.86
CA THR A 452 127.21 -14.14 81.33
C THR A 452 125.76 -14.25 81.78
N SER A 453 125.12 -15.40 81.49
CA SER A 453 123.71 -15.65 81.82
C SER A 453 123.36 -15.30 83.27
N GLY A 454 122.19 -14.66 83.46
CA GLY A 454 121.66 -14.27 84.75
C GLY A 454 122.21 -12.97 85.34
N GLN A 455 123.14 -12.28 84.64
CA GLN A 455 123.69 -11.01 85.08
C GLN A 455 123.06 -9.83 84.32
N THR A 456 122.77 -8.75 85.03
CA THR A 456 122.49 -7.45 84.42
C THR A 456 123.73 -6.58 84.52
N ARG A 457 124.18 -6.03 83.39
CA ARG A 457 125.18 -4.96 83.39
C ARG A 457 124.50 -3.66 83.05
N THR A 458 124.67 -2.68 83.93
CA THR A 458 124.13 -1.34 83.73
C THR A 458 125.22 -0.47 83.14
N MET A 459 124.99 0.01 81.91
CA MET A 459 125.74 1.13 81.37
C MET A 459 125.00 2.42 81.75
N THR A 460 125.51 3.12 82.75
CA THR A 460 124.95 4.43 83.16
C THR A 460 125.66 5.53 82.39
N VAL A 461 124.91 6.26 81.57
CA VAL A 461 125.41 7.47 80.91
C VAL A 461 125.45 8.59 81.96
N PRO A 462 126.57 9.33 82.12
CA PRO A 462 126.63 10.46 83.03
C PRO A 462 125.71 11.58 82.55
N ASP A 463 125.25 12.43 83.47
CA ASP A 463 124.45 13.61 83.16
C ASP A 463 125.32 14.75 82.61
N THR A 464 125.97 14.50 81.47
CA THR A 464 126.76 15.46 80.71
C THR A 464 126.83 15.03 79.25
N SER A 465 126.81 16.00 78.33
CA SER A 465 126.96 15.72 76.90
C SER A 465 128.38 15.24 76.59
N GLY A 466 128.50 14.14 75.87
CA GLY A 466 129.80 13.59 75.45
C GLY A 466 129.65 12.44 74.47
N THR A 467 130.78 11.97 73.95
CA THR A 467 130.85 10.74 73.17
C THR A 467 131.18 9.56 74.07
N ILE A 468 130.49 8.44 73.88
CA ILE A 468 130.86 7.17 74.52
C ILE A 468 132.16 6.70 73.85
N SER A 469 133.24 6.59 74.63
CA SER A 469 134.53 6.14 74.11
C SER A 469 134.67 4.61 74.19
N THR A 470 135.43 4.03 73.27
CA THR A 470 135.85 2.62 73.33
C THR A 470 137.15 2.50 74.14
N GLU A 471 137.44 1.33 74.73
CA GLU A 471 138.62 1.14 75.60
C GLU A 471 139.94 1.62 74.96
N SER A 472 140.08 1.50 73.62
CA SER A 472 141.25 1.99 72.88
C SER A 472 141.52 3.50 73.02
N PHE A 473 140.50 4.29 73.34
CA PHE A 473 140.63 5.74 73.56
C PHE A 473 140.89 6.08 75.03
N ALA A 474 140.45 5.23 75.97
CA ALA A 474 140.69 5.40 77.41
C ALA A 474 142.16 5.10 77.78
N THR A 475 142.81 4.14 77.12
CA THR A 475 144.23 3.82 77.34
C THR A 475 145.17 4.91 76.83
N ALA A 476 144.74 5.74 75.85
CA ALA A 476 145.53 6.86 75.32
C ALA A 476 145.67 8.04 76.30
N ILE A 477 144.71 8.22 77.22
CA ILE A 477 144.79 9.21 78.31
C ILE A 477 145.64 8.70 79.48
N ALA A 478 145.62 7.39 79.74
CA ALA A 478 146.44 6.76 80.79
C ALA A 478 147.95 6.79 80.48
N VAL A 479 148.36 6.75 79.20
CA VAL A 479 149.78 6.87 78.78
C VAL A 479 150.23 8.33 78.59
N ALA A 480 149.29 9.28 78.44
CA ALA A 480 149.59 10.71 78.33
C ALA A 480 149.71 11.43 79.70
N LEU A 481 149.37 10.74 80.79
CA LEU A 481 149.49 11.22 82.17
C LEU A 481 150.50 10.38 82.97
N GLY A 482 151.67 10.09 82.37
CA GLY A 482 152.87 9.57 83.06
C GLY A 482 152.92 8.07 83.24
#